data_AF-A0A9D5NHP6-F1
#
_entry.id   AF-A0A9D5NHP6-F1
#
_cell.length_a   1.000
_cell.length_b   1.000
_cell.length_c   1.000
_cell.angle_alpha   90.00
_cell.angle_beta   90.00
_cell.angle_gamma   90.00
#
_symmetry.space_group_name_H-M   'P 1'
#
loop_
_entity.id
_entity.type
_entity.pdbx_description
1 polymer ?
#
loop_
_entity_poly.entity_id
_entity_poly.type
_entity_poly.pdbx_seq_one_letter_code
_entity_poly.pdbx_strand_id
1 'polypeptide(L)'
;MNFERIKRIREEMELTQSQMADILNIKRSAYSLWEINKNVIPLYKLNQFCNTFSLSLDYMANLSDIKKRNLNYNELDIKEIGKRIRQARKELKLTQEKLASKFNTTHSAISAYENGVTLIPTLFIVEFAKISNISLDWFCGKTDDKSILK
;
A
#
# COMPACT_ATOMS: atom_id res chain seq x y z
N MET A 1 -4.66 -4.92 -10.17
CA MET A 1 -4.16 -3.57 -9.80
C MET A 1 -3.06 -3.21 -10.79
N ASN A 2 -3.15 -2.05 -11.44
CA ASN A 2 -2.18 -1.62 -12.45
C ASN A 2 -1.36 -0.44 -11.88
N PHE A 3 -0.06 -0.64 -11.74
CA PHE A 3 0.86 0.36 -11.16
C PHE A 3 1.50 1.24 -12.24
N GLU A 4 0.73 1.73 -13.22
CA GLU A 4 1.20 2.64 -14.26
C GLU A 4 1.92 3.88 -13.67
N ARG A 5 1.52 4.27 -12.46
CA ARG A 5 2.11 5.40 -11.73
C ARG A 5 3.57 5.19 -11.35
N ILE A 6 4.05 3.95 -11.19
CA ILE A 6 5.47 3.67 -10.90
C ILE A 6 6.35 4.15 -12.04
N LYS A 7 6.00 3.76 -13.28
CA LYS A 7 6.72 4.18 -14.47
C LYS A 7 6.63 5.69 -14.68
N ARG A 8 5.43 6.26 -14.52
CA ARG A 8 5.20 7.70 -14.66
C ARG A 8 6.08 8.52 -13.71
N ILE A 9 6.11 8.17 -12.43
CA ILE A 9 6.92 8.92 -11.44
C ILE A 9 8.41 8.81 -11.77
N ARG A 10 8.90 7.63 -12.20
CA ARG A 10 10.30 7.49 -12.60
C ARG A 10 10.65 8.43 -13.77
N GLU A 11 9.78 8.52 -14.77
CA GLU A 11 9.99 9.37 -15.94
C GLU A 11 9.89 10.86 -15.59
N GLU A 12 8.96 11.25 -14.71
CA GLU A 12 8.87 12.62 -14.18
C GLU A 12 10.13 13.04 -13.40
N MET A 13 10.85 12.09 -12.82
CA MET A 13 12.11 12.33 -12.11
C MET A 13 13.35 12.18 -13.02
N GLU A 14 13.16 11.95 -14.32
CA GLU A 14 14.22 11.74 -15.31
C GLU A 14 15.18 10.58 -14.97
N LEU A 15 14.66 9.55 -14.28
CA LEU A 15 15.45 8.41 -13.84
C LEU A 15 15.36 7.21 -14.81
N THR A 16 16.47 6.51 -14.97
CA THR A 16 16.50 5.19 -15.61
C THR A 16 15.96 4.11 -14.67
N GLN A 17 15.54 2.96 -15.21
CA GLN A 17 15.14 1.82 -14.38
C GLN A 17 16.26 1.34 -13.45
N SER A 18 17.52 1.47 -13.86
CA SER A 18 18.68 1.12 -13.03
C SER A 18 18.82 2.09 -11.86
N GLN A 19 18.82 3.40 -12.11
CA GLN A 19 18.92 4.40 -11.04
C GLN A 19 17.78 4.29 -10.03
N MET A 20 16.55 4.06 -10.50
CA MET A 20 15.41 3.84 -9.60
C MET A 20 15.57 2.57 -8.78
N ALA A 21 16.09 1.49 -9.37
CA ALA A 21 16.36 0.26 -8.66
C ALA A 21 17.46 0.45 -7.59
N ASP A 22 18.49 1.25 -7.89
CA ASP A 22 19.56 1.59 -6.94
C ASP A 22 19.02 2.41 -5.76
N ILE A 23 18.17 3.42 -6.02
CA ILE A 23 17.49 4.21 -4.98
C ILE A 23 16.66 3.32 -4.05
N LEU A 24 15.96 2.34 -4.61
CA LEU A 24 15.13 1.41 -3.85
C LEU A 24 15.92 0.21 -3.30
N ASN A 25 17.23 0.16 -3.56
CA ASN A 25 18.11 -0.95 -3.20
C ASN A 25 17.55 -2.33 -3.64
N ILE A 26 17.29 -2.47 -4.93
CA ILE A 26 16.83 -3.71 -5.57
C ILE A 26 17.52 -3.92 -6.93
N LYS A 27 17.37 -5.12 -7.50
CA LYS A 27 17.84 -5.38 -8.87
C LYS A 27 16.96 -4.66 -9.89
N ARG A 28 17.57 -4.11 -10.95
CA ARG A 28 16.84 -3.50 -12.08
C ARG A 28 15.77 -4.41 -12.67
N SER A 29 16.04 -5.71 -12.75
CA SER A 29 15.08 -6.70 -13.24
C SER A 29 13.81 -6.76 -12.39
N ALA A 30 13.93 -6.69 -11.05
CA ALA A 30 12.78 -6.67 -10.16
C ALA A 30 11.92 -5.41 -10.38
N TYR A 31 12.56 -4.25 -10.50
CA TYR A 31 11.87 -2.99 -10.78
C TYR A 31 11.12 -3.03 -12.13
N SER A 32 11.79 -3.53 -13.17
CA SER A 32 11.16 -3.68 -14.50
C SER A 32 9.92 -4.56 -14.46
N LEU A 33 9.90 -5.62 -13.64
CA LEU A 33 8.74 -6.51 -13.49
C LEU A 33 7.55 -5.80 -12.83
N TRP A 34 7.80 -4.80 -11.98
CA TRP A 34 6.75 -3.98 -11.38
C TRP A 34 6.10 -3.06 -12.41
N GLU A 35 6.90 -2.39 -13.27
CA GLU A 35 6.38 -1.47 -14.29
C GLU A 35 5.47 -2.15 -15.32
N ILE A 36 5.78 -3.40 -15.67
CA ILE A 36 4.98 -4.19 -16.63
C ILE A 36 3.90 -5.03 -15.96
N ASN A 37 3.64 -4.80 -14.66
CA ASN A 37 2.68 -5.54 -13.84
C ASN A 37 2.85 -7.06 -13.82
N LYS A 38 4.06 -7.57 -14.11
CA LYS A 38 4.35 -9.01 -13.95
C LYS A 38 4.44 -9.40 -12.48
N ASN A 39 4.95 -8.50 -11.63
CA ASN A 39 5.00 -8.67 -10.18
C ASN A 39 4.37 -7.47 -9.46
N VAL A 40 3.69 -7.75 -8.35
CA VAL A 40 3.18 -6.72 -7.44
C VAL A 40 4.33 -6.19 -6.58
N ILE A 41 4.46 -4.87 -6.48
CA ILE A 41 5.40 -4.24 -5.55
C ILE A 41 5.01 -4.57 -4.10
N PRO A 42 5.93 -5.11 -3.27
CA PRO A 42 5.66 -5.34 -1.85
C PRO A 42 5.37 -4.04 -1.09
N LEU A 43 4.50 -4.08 -0.07
CA LEU A 43 3.98 -2.88 0.58
C LEU A 43 5.08 -2.03 1.21
N TYR A 44 6.10 -2.66 1.81
CA TYR A 44 7.25 -1.96 2.36
C TYR A 44 8.11 -1.26 1.30
N LYS A 45 8.22 -1.83 0.08
CA LYS A 45 8.91 -1.16 -1.04
C LYS A 45 8.07 -0.03 -1.63
N LEU A 46 6.75 -0.21 -1.68
CA LEU A 46 5.84 0.86 -2.06
C LEU A 46 5.90 2.03 -1.06
N ASN A 47 5.99 1.71 0.23
CA ASN A 47 6.22 2.68 1.30
C ASN A 47 7.53 3.46 1.10
N GLN A 48 8.63 2.73 0.92
CA GLN A 48 9.94 3.32 0.66
C GLN A 48 9.89 4.26 -0.56
N PHE A 49 9.28 3.81 -1.66
CA PHE A 49 9.08 4.62 -2.86
C PHE A 49 8.32 5.92 -2.55
N CYS A 50 7.22 5.83 -1.80
CA CYS A 50 6.41 6.99 -1.44
C CYS A 50 7.17 7.95 -0.52
N ASN A 51 7.94 7.44 0.43
CA ASN A 51 8.76 8.26 1.32
C ASN A 51 9.85 9.01 0.56
N THR A 52 10.54 8.35 -0.38
CA THR A 52 11.60 8.98 -1.19
C THR A 52 11.11 10.15 -2.03
N PHE A 53 9.92 10.03 -2.63
CA PHE A 53 9.39 11.04 -3.55
C PHE A 53 8.30 11.93 -2.93
N SER A 54 8.08 11.80 -1.62
CA SER A 54 7.01 12.47 -0.87
C SER A 54 5.64 12.30 -1.53
N LEU A 55 5.28 11.06 -1.87
CA LEU A 55 4.03 10.71 -2.54
C LEU A 55 3.03 10.08 -1.59
N SER A 56 1.75 10.23 -1.92
CA SER A 56 0.64 9.54 -1.27
C SER A 56 0.56 8.07 -1.71
N LEU A 57 0.32 7.16 -0.76
CA LEU A 57 -0.01 5.76 -1.08
C LEU A 57 -1.36 5.66 -1.79
N ASP A 58 -2.34 6.51 -1.45
CA ASP A 58 -3.62 6.56 -2.17
C ASP A 58 -3.41 6.90 -3.63
N TYR A 59 -2.55 7.88 -3.91
CA TYR A 59 -2.16 8.18 -5.27
C TYR A 59 -1.51 6.97 -5.93
N MET A 60 -0.50 6.34 -5.33
CA MET A 60 0.16 5.20 -5.97
C MET A 60 -0.77 4.00 -6.20
N ALA A 61 -1.80 3.84 -5.36
CA ALA A 61 -2.81 2.79 -5.46
C ALA A 61 -4.01 3.12 -6.39
N ASN A 62 -3.99 4.27 -7.06
CA ASN A 62 -5.12 4.81 -7.86
C ASN A 62 -6.42 4.96 -7.04
N LEU A 63 -6.31 5.36 -5.78
CA LEU A 63 -7.45 5.73 -4.93
C LEU A 63 -7.73 7.24 -4.99
N SER A 64 -6.70 8.05 -5.24
CA SER A 64 -6.74 9.51 -5.28
C SER A 64 -5.95 10.03 -6.48
N ASP A 65 -6.27 11.23 -6.98
CA ASP A 65 -5.46 11.93 -7.99
C ASP A 65 -4.45 12.92 -7.39
N ILE A 66 -4.49 13.11 -6.06
CA ILE A 66 -3.60 14.02 -5.33
C ILE A 66 -2.26 13.34 -5.05
N LYS A 67 -1.21 13.76 -5.78
CA LYS A 67 0.16 13.23 -5.65
C LYS A 67 0.74 13.38 -4.24
N LYS A 68 0.60 14.58 -3.67
CA LYS A 68 1.24 14.99 -2.42
C LYS A 68 0.22 15.58 -1.46
N ARG A 69 0.35 15.29 -0.19
CA ARG A 69 -0.42 15.90 0.91
C ARG A 69 0.44 15.91 2.17
N ASN A 70 -0.06 16.54 3.24
CA ASN A 70 0.65 16.55 4.51
C ASN A 70 0.62 15.14 5.12
N LEU A 71 1.71 14.39 4.95
CA LEU A 71 1.87 13.00 5.38
C LEU A 71 3.11 12.83 6.23
N ASN A 72 3.05 11.85 7.12
CA ASN A 72 4.22 11.31 7.80
C ASN A 72 4.91 10.29 6.89
N TYR A 73 6.13 10.58 6.45
CA TYR A 73 6.94 9.70 5.60
C TYR A 73 7.86 8.79 6.43
N ASN A 74 7.25 7.99 7.29
CA ASN A 74 7.92 7.05 8.19
C ASN A 74 7.91 5.62 7.64
N GLU A 75 8.74 4.78 8.26
CA GLU A 75 8.66 3.33 8.07
C GLU A 75 7.34 2.76 8.57
N LEU A 76 6.93 1.63 8.01
CA LEU A 76 5.67 0.98 8.37
C LEU A 76 5.73 0.36 9.77
N ASP A 77 4.73 0.64 10.59
CA ASP A 77 4.47 -0.10 11.82
C ASP A 77 3.41 -1.18 11.57
N ILE A 78 3.84 -2.44 11.55
CA ILE A 78 2.99 -3.60 11.28
C ILE A 78 1.89 -3.76 12.35
N LYS A 79 2.18 -3.41 13.61
CA LYS A 79 1.19 -3.48 14.69
C LYS A 79 0.13 -2.42 14.52
N GLU A 80 0.53 -1.20 14.14
CA GLU A 80 -0.43 -0.12 13.88
C GLU A 80 -1.31 -0.42 12.67
N ILE A 81 -0.72 -0.89 11.57
CA ILE A 81 -1.46 -1.36 10.39
C ILE A 81 -2.49 -2.42 10.78
N GLY A 82 -2.08 -3.42 11.57
CA GLY A 82 -2.97 -4.49 12.04
C GLY A 82 -4.16 -3.97 12.85
N LYS A 83 -3.93 -3.03 13.77
CA LYS A 83 -4.99 -2.36 14.55
C LYS A 83 -5.96 -1.62 13.62
N ARG A 84 -5.44 -0.84 12.66
CA ARG A 84 -6.24 -0.06 11.70
C ARG A 84 -7.09 -0.97 10.79
N ILE A 85 -6.54 -2.09 10.34
CA ILE A 85 -7.29 -3.13 9.59
C ILE A 85 -8.44 -3.67 10.45
N ARG A 86 -8.15 -4.07 11.68
CA ARG A 86 -9.16 -4.61 12.61
C ARG A 86 -10.26 -3.60 12.88
N GLN A 87 -9.90 -2.33 13.05
CA GLN A 87 -10.84 -1.24 13.24
C GLN A 87 -11.77 -1.10 12.02
N ALA A 88 -11.22 -0.93 10.82
CA ALA A 88 -12.00 -0.79 9.60
C ALA A 88 -12.91 -2.01 9.33
N ARG A 89 -12.43 -3.23 9.62
CA ARG A 89 -13.23 -4.45 9.48
C ARG A 89 -14.47 -4.42 10.39
N LYS A 90 -14.29 -3.97 11.64
CA LYS A 90 -15.39 -3.84 12.61
C LYS A 90 -16.37 -2.74 12.22
N GLU A 91 -15.89 -1.63 11.66
CA GLU A 91 -16.74 -0.55 11.13
C GLU A 91 -17.65 -1.06 9.99
N LEU A 92 -17.13 -1.99 9.17
CA LEU A 92 -17.91 -2.71 8.15
C LEU A 92 -18.76 -3.87 8.69
N LYS A 93 -18.77 -4.12 10.01
CA LYS A 93 -19.48 -5.23 10.67
C LYS A 93 -19.11 -6.62 10.11
N LEU A 94 -17.87 -6.81 9.68
CA LEU A 94 -17.37 -8.08 9.17
C LEU A 94 -16.67 -8.89 10.27
N THR A 95 -16.83 -10.22 10.26
CA THR A 95 -15.99 -11.13 11.05
C THR A 95 -14.66 -11.38 10.35
N GLN A 96 -13.67 -11.96 11.05
CA GLN A 96 -12.40 -12.32 10.42
C GLN A 96 -12.60 -13.38 9.32
N GLU A 97 -13.53 -14.32 9.52
CA GLU A 97 -13.93 -15.33 8.54
C GLU A 97 -14.55 -14.69 7.30
N LYS A 98 -15.51 -13.76 7.48
CA LYS A 98 -16.14 -13.07 6.34
C LYS A 98 -15.12 -12.26 5.55
N LEU A 99 -14.16 -11.62 6.23
CA LEU A 99 -13.09 -10.88 5.56
C LEU A 99 -12.17 -11.83 4.80
N ALA A 100 -11.79 -12.96 5.42
CA ALA A 100 -10.95 -13.98 4.82
C ALA A 100 -11.57 -14.55 3.55
N SER A 101 -12.87 -14.90 3.59
CA SER A 101 -13.62 -15.37 2.43
C SER A 101 -13.64 -14.32 1.30
N LYS A 102 -13.76 -13.03 1.64
CA LYS A 102 -13.78 -11.96 0.64
C LYS A 102 -12.45 -11.81 -0.12
N PHE A 103 -11.33 -12.10 0.53
CA PHE A 103 -9.99 -12.04 -0.07
C PHE A 103 -9.46 -13.40 -0.52
N ASN A 104 -10.30 -14.44 -0.53
CA ASN A 104 -9.90 -15.82 -0.83
C ASN A 104 -8.64 -16.24 -0.04
N THR A 105 -8.64 -15.94 1.25
CA THR A 105 -7.55 -16.24 2.18
C THR A 105 -8.07 -16.97 3.41
N THR A 106 -7.21 -17.26 4.37
CA THR A 106 -7.57 -17.98 5.59
C THR A 106 -7.89 -17.03 6.73
N HIS A 107 -8.72 -17.49 7.67
CA HIS A 107 -8.93 -16.81 8.94
C HIS A 107 -7.61 -16.53 9.68
N SER A 108 -6.69 -17.51 9.68
CA SER A 108 -5.37 -17.38 10.31
C SER A 108 -4.52 -16.26 9.70
N ALA A 109 -4.58 -16.06 8.37
CA ALA A 109 -3.88 -14.96 7.71
C ALA A 109 -4.44 -13.60 8.15
N ILE A 110 -5.77 -13.43 8.15
CA ILE A 110 -6.41 -12.19 8.63
C ILE A 110 -6.05 -11.91 10.09
N SER A 111 -6.09 -12.94 10.95
CA SER A 111 -5.68 -12.82 12.34
C SER A 111 -4.21 -12.40 12.48
N ALA A 112 -3.30 -12.98 11.69
CA ALA A 112 -1.88 -12.62 11.71
C ALA A 112 -1.66 -11.16 11.28
N TYR A 113 -2.38 -10.69 10.26
CA TYR A 113 -2.33 -9.29 9.83
C TYR A 113 -2.85 -8.34 10.93
N GLU A 114 -4.03 -8.63 11.50
CA GLU A 114 -4.66 -7.77 12.52
C GLU A 114 -3.86 -7.69 13.82
N ASN A 115 -3.11 -8.74 14.16
CA ASN A 115 -2.26 -8.78 15.34
C ASN A 115 -0.83 -8.26 15.08
N GLY A 116 -0.52 -7.86 13.84
CA GLY A 116 0.80 -7.36 13.46
C GLY A 116 1.90 -8.42 13.47
N VAL A 117 1.54 -9.70 13.33
CA VAL A 117 2.50 -10.82 13.25
C VAL A 117 3.16 -10.85 11.88
N THR A 118 2.39 -10.56 10.83
CA THR A 118 2.87 -10.49 9.45
C THR A 118 2.35 -9.24 8.75
N LEU A 119 3.15 -8.72 7.81
CA LEU A 119 2.72 -7.60 6.96
C LEU A 119 1.68 -8.08 5.96
N ILE A 120 0.60 -7.31 5.84
CA ILE A 120 -0.44 -7.56 4.84
C ILE A 120 0.10 -7.36 3.41
N PRO A 121 -0.25 -8.21 2.44
CA PRO A 121 0.11 -8.01 1.04
C PRO A 121 -0.46 -6.70 0.46
N THR A 122 0.29 -6.06 -0.43
CA THR A 122 -0.10 -4.80 -1.09
C THR A 122 -1.45 -4.89 -1.79
N LEU A 123 -1.69 -6.00 -2.48
CA LEU A 123 -2.95 -6.20 -3.20
C LEU A 123 -4.14 -6.20 -2.23
N PHE A 124 -4.00 -6.89 -1.10
CA PHE A 124 -5.07 -7.03 -0.13
C PHE A 124 -5.39 -5.71 0.55
N ILE A 125 -4.38 -4.96 1.00
CA ILE A 125 -4.63 -3.67 1.67
C ILE A 125 -5.22 -2.63 0.72
N VAL A 126 -4.82 -2.63 -0.57
CA VAL A 126 -5.41 -1.74 -1.58
C VAL A 126 -6.87 -2.12 -1.87
N GLU A 127 -7.16 -3.40 -2.04
CA GLU A 127 -8.53 -3.87 -2.22
C GLU A 127 -9.40 -3.57 -1.00
N PHE A 128 -8.85 -3.74 0.20
CA PHE A 128 -9.54 -3.42 1.44
C PHE A 128 -9.81 -1.92 1.59
N ALA A 129 -8.87 -1.06 1.20
CA ALA A 129 -9.06 0.39 1.12
C ALA A 129 -10.23 0.76 0.19
N LYS A 130 -10.33 0.11 -0.98
CA LYS A 130 -11.45 0.32 -1.91
C LYS A 130 -12.79 -0.11 -1.33
N ILE A 131 -12.84 -1.29 -0.70
CA ILE A 131 -14.06 -1.84 -0.11
C ILE A 131 -14.55 -1.00 1.07
N SER A 132 -13.63 -0.53 1.90
CA SER A 132 -13.94 0.26 3.09
C SER A 132 -14.13 1.75 2.79
N ASN A 133 -13.71 2.21 1.60
CA ASN A 133 -13.61 3.62 1.23
C ASN A 133 -12.78 4.42 2.25
N ILE A 134 -11.69 3.82 2.72
CA ILE A 134 -10.73 4.40 3.68
C ILE A 134 -9.37 4.53 3.00
N SER A 135 -8.68 5.62 3.32
CA SER A 135 -7.34 5.93 2.83
C SER A 135 -6.33 4.81 3.15
N LEU A 136 -5.55 4.42 2.15
CA LEU A 136 -4.36 3.58 2.31
C LEU A 136 -3.26 4.30 3.07
N ASP A 137 -3.11 5.62 2.92
CA ASP A 137 -2.22 6.40 3.78
C ASP A 137 -2.63 6.32 5.25
N TRP A 138 -3.94 6.31 5.54
CA TRP A 138 -4.42 6.01 6.90
C TRP A 138 -4.07 4.58 7.31
N PHE A 139 -4.38 3.55 6.51
CA PHE A 139 -4.02 2.18 6.90
C PHE A 139 -2.53 2.01 7.22
N CYS A 140 -1.67 2.68 6.48
CA CYS A 140 -0.21 2.62 6.60
C CYS A 140 0.38 3.64 7.60
N GLY A 141 -0.44 4.29 8.43
CA GLY A 141 0.04 5.15 9.53
C GLY A 141 0.61 6.51 9.10
N LYS A 142 0.28 6.99 7.89
CA LYS A 142 0.82 8.25 7.33
C LYS A 142 -0.02 9.48 7.67
N THR A 143 -1.28 9.27 8.00
CA THR A 143 -2.22 10.31 8.38
C THR A 143 -3.24 9.73 9.35
N ASP A 144 -3.86 10.59 10.15
CA ASP A 144 -5.01 10.23 10.99
C ASP A 144 -6.34 10.50 10.29
N ASP A 145 -6.31 11.13 9.10
CA ASP A 145 -7.47 11.29 8.25
C ASP A 145 -7.77 10.02 7.45
N LYS A 146 -8.94 9.43 7.71
CA LYS A 146 -9.44 8.23 7.00
C LYS A 146 -9.88 8.52 5.56
N SER A 147 -10.11 9.77 5.20
CA SER A 147 -10.72 10.14 3.93
C SER A 147 -9.75 9.97 2.76
N ILE A 148 -10.29 9.44 1.65
CA ILE A 148 -9.62 9.48 0.36
C ILE A 148 -9.94 10.84 -0.24
N LEU A 149 -8.94 11.72 -0.27
CA LEU A 149 -9.06 13.03 -0.93
C LEU A 149 -9.07 12.80 -2.44
N LYS A 150 -10.02 13.39 -3.16
CA LYS A 150 -10.15 13.25 -4.63
C LYS A 150 -9.70 14.53 -5.31
#